data_AF-A0A401NGP6-F1
#
_entry.id   AF-A0A401NGP6-F1
#
_cell.length_a   1.000
_cell.length_b   1.000
_cell.length_c   1.000
_cell.angle_alpha   90.00
_cell.angle_beta   90.00
_cell.angle_gamma   90.00
#
_symmetry.space_group_name_H-M   'P 1'
#
loop_
_entity.id
_entity.type
_entity.pdbx_description
1 polymer ?
#
loop_
_entity_poly.entity_id
_entity_poly.type
_entity_poly.pdbx_seq_one_letter_code
_entity_poly.pdbx_strand_id
1 'polypeptide(L)'
;MILATLLKGTTLAILQSSGTSPEDGNSLSAILDGEARLSFLNRGEDYIMNMPYAHCKGIVYGPMTLELGGYVNITCEKTGYSAIIEFKLKPFLGNSNNVNQIFGKIKLGSEVLATLEGHWDGEVMINDKKTGVSEIFWNPTHEIRQQRLTRCTVLFDEQEDMESARLWQHVTRAIHNKDQNEATGEKFVLEEAQRKAAKQRKAHGEEWLPRLFEQDLVTGEWQYKYADTRPWDPLNDLVQYEKEGVIQSKVWHRTPMVFSSHPSHATALIQLYRDTKQEYVTRKIRHKAVGMHYQLLLFRASVLIILQLVEQKTKHSTRLRKKASDLSELLSAIDSIKHAQEEINRSLTALRSRTTASQSHASHSLLQHRDYVVILFLILLQIIINSIFN
;
A
#
# COMPACT_ATOMS: atom_id res chain seq x y z
N MET A 1 -6.29 5.41 -9.62
CA MET A 1 -5.33 6.48 -9.97
C MET A 1 -4.05 5.78 -10.39
N ILE A 2 -3.47 6.16 -11.53
CA ILE A 2 -2.17 5.66 -11.99
C ILE A 2 -1.17 6.79 -11.79
N LEU A 3 -0.10 6.54 -11.05
CA LEU A 3 1.01 7.48 -10.87
C LEU A 3 2.28 6.84 -11.41
N ALA A 4 2.98 7.53 -12.31
CA ALA A 4 4.30 7.15 -12.78
C ALA A 4 5.35 8.10 -12.21
N THR A 5 6.46 7.58 -11.69
CA THR A 5 7.55 8.37 -11.10
C THR A 5 8.91 7.91 -11.62
N LEU A 6 9.79 8.88 -11.89
CA LEU A 6 11.17 8.66 -12.32
C LEU A 6 12.16 9.17 -11.27
N LEU A 7 13.21 8.40 -11.01
CA LEU A 7 14.46 8.86 -10.41
C LEU A 7 15.62 8.35 -11.28
N LYS A 8 16.53 9.19 -11.77
CA LYS A 8 17.61 8.66 -12.63
C LYS A 8 18.52 7.72 -11.83
N GLY A 9 18.78 6.52 -12.37
CA GLY A 9 19.43 5.41 -11.68
C GLY A 9 18.46 4.48 -10.94
N THR A 10 17.15 4.78 -10.93
CA THR A 10 16.06 3.94 -10.39
C THR A 10 14.75 4.37 -11.06
N THR A 11 14.43 3.83 -12.24
CA THR A 11 13.34 4.37 -13.05
C THR A 11 12.11 3.47 -13.10
N LEU A 12 11.00 4.10 -12.74
CA LEU A 12 9.61 3.71 -12.94
C LEU A 12 9.05 2.81 -11.84
N ALA A 13 8.45 3.44 -10.82
CA ALA A 13 7.36 2.84 -10.07
C ALA A 13 6.05 3.34 -10.70
N ILE A 14 5.37 2.48 -11.44
CA ILE A 14 3.95 2.70 -11.75
C ILE A 14 3.21 2.23 -10.52
N LEU A 15 2.41 3.09 -9.91
CA LEU A 15 1.56 2.71 -8.79
C LEU A 15 0.12 2.93 -9.20
N GLN A 16 -0.56 1.82 -9.43
CA GLN A 16 -2.00 1.73 -9.53
C GLN A 16 -2.52 1.26 -8.18
N SER A 17 -3.08 2.18 -7.40
CA SER A 17 -3.72 1.80 -6.14
C SER A 17 -5.13 1.28 -6.40
N SER A 18 -5.43 0.04 -6.01
CA SER A 18 -6.78 -0.51 -5.92
C SER A 18 -7.12 -0.74 -4.44
N GLY A 19 -8.34 -0.39 -4.02
CA GLY A 19 -8.79 -0.57 -2.64
C GLY A 19 -9.68 -1.80 -2.53
N THR A 20 -9.37 -2.72 -1.62
CA THR A 20 -10.23 -3.87 -1.32
C THR A 20 -10.62 -3.83 0.15
N SER A 21 -11.93 -3.97 0.41
CA SER A 21 -12.43 -4.18 1.77
C SER A 21 -12.43 -5.68 2.06
N PRO A 22 -11.76 -6.15 3.13
CA PRO A 22 -11.87 -7.54 3.57
C PRO A 22 -13.27 -7.87 4.12
N GLU A 23 -13.56 -9.16 4.18
CA GLU A 23 -14.87 -9.79 4.43
C GLU A 23 -15.45 -9.45 5.81
N ASP A 24 -14.59 -9.15 6.79
CA ASP A 24 -14.86 -8.92 8.20
C ASP A 24 -15.17 -7.44 8.54
N GLY A 25 -15.09 -6.53 7.57
CA GLY A 25 -15.65 -5.19 7.66
C GLY A 25 -14.97 -4.20 8.63
N ASN A 26 -14.05 -4.63 9.48
CA ASN A 26 -13.29 -3.77 10.42
C ASN A 26 -11.90 -3.34 9.91
N SER A 27 -11.54 -3.75 8.70
CA SER A 27 -10.25 -3.47 8.07
C SER A 27 -10.43 -3.00 6.62
N LEU A 28 -9.35 -2.48 6.04
CA LEU A 28 -9.25 -2.04 4.65
C LEU A 28 -7.82 -2.29 4.16
N SER A 29 -7.70 -2.85 2.96
CA SER A 29 -6.42 -3.01 2.28
C SER A 29 -6.33 -2.06 1.09
N ALA A 30 -5.22 -1.33 0.98
CA ALA A 30 -4.82 -0.63 -0.22
C ALA A 30 -3.77 -1.49 -0.94
N ILE A 31 -4.19 -2.13 -2.02
CA ILE A 31 -3.33 -2.91 -2.90
C ILE A 31 -2.62 -1.92 -3.83
N LEU A 32 -1.30 -2.03 -3.86
CA LEU A 32 -0.44 -1.25 -4.75
C LEU A 32 -0.12 -2.13 -5.95
N ASP A 33 -1.04 -2.18 -6.90
CA ASP A 33 -0.83 -2.85 -8.19
C ASP A 33 0.16 -2.00 -8.98
N GLY A 34 1.36 -2.51 -9.19
CA GLY A 34 2.42 -1.67 -9.72
C GLY A 34 3.77 -2.33 -9.64
N GLU A 35 4.56 -2.12 -10.67
CA GLU A 35 5.95 -2.56 -10.72
C GLU A 35 6.88 -1.35 -10.59
N ALA A 36 7.94 -1.55 -9.81
CA ALA A 36 9.08 -0.69 -9.70
C ALA A 36 10.26 -1.33 -10.43
N ARG A 37 10.93 -0.56 -11.31
CA ARG A 37 12.14 -0.99 -12.01
C ARG A 37 13.35 -0.20 -11.50
N LEU A 38 14.40 -0.92 -11.14
CA LEU A 38 15.69 -0.38 -10.70
C LEU A 38 16.76 -0.84 -11.70
N SER A 39 17.31 0.11 -12.46
CA SER A 39 18.32 -0.17 -13.47
C SER A 39 19.70 0.29 -13.02
N PHE A 40 20.63 -0.65 -12.87
CA PHE A 40 22.05 -0.35 -12.71
C PHE A 40 22.69 -0.21 -14.09
N LEU A 41 22.62 1.00 -14.65
CA LEU A 41 23.07 1.30 -16.02
C LEU A 41 24.51 0.84 -16.31
N ASN A 42 25.44 1.05 -15.36
CA ASN A 42 26.84 0.65 -15.50
C ASN A 42 27.06 -0.87 -15.54
N ARG A 43 26.10 -1.64 -15.02
CA ARG A 43 26.16 -3.11 -14.99
C ARG A 43 25.22 -3.73 -16.04
N GLY A 44 24.37 -2.92 -16.67
CA GLY A 44 23.34 -3.40 -17.59
C GLY A 44 22.29 -4.28 -16.90
N GLU A 45 22.09 -4.14 -15.59
CA GLU A 45 21.17 -4.96 -14.79
C GLU A 45 19.87 -4.22 -14.53
N ASP A 46 18.75 -4.94 -14.60
CA ASP A 46 17.41 -4.41 -14.36
C ASP A 46 16.72 -5.28 -13.31
N TYR A 47 16.35 -4.66 -12.20
CA TYR A 47 15.64 -5.30 -11.10
C TYR A 47 14.18 -4.86 -11.11
N ILE A 48 13.27 -5.80 -11.29
CA ILE A 48 11.82 -5.57 -11.25
C ILE A 48 11.32 -5.97 -9.87
N MET A 49 10.49 -5.13 -9.25
CA MET A 49 9.92 -5.42 -7.94
C MET A 49 8.50 -4.90 -7.80
N ASN A 50 7.64 -5.64 -7.10
CA ASN A 50 6.33 -5.18 -6.68
C ASN A 50 6.41 -4.47 -5.32
N MET A 51 5.27 -3.97 -4.82
CA MET A 51 5.16 -3.29 -3.53
C MET A 51 4.33 -4.10 -2.53
N PRO A 52 4.61 -3.98 -1.22
CA PRO A 52 3.73 -4.56 -0.20
C PRO A 52 2.42 -3.78 -0.17
N TYR A 53 1.31 -4.43 0.17
CA TYR A 53 0.05 -3.72 0.36
C TYR A 53 0.01 -3.06 1.74
N ALA A 54 -0.78 -2.00 1.86
CA ALA A 54 -1.03 -1.35 3.14
C ALA A 54 -2.35 -1.84 3.72
N HIS A 55 -2.34 -2.30 4.97
CA HIS A 55 -3.49 -2.86 5.67
C HIS A 55 -3.83 -2.00 6.89
N CYS A 56 -5.03 -1.44 6.88
CA CYS A 56 -5.55 -0.65 7.99
C CYS A 56 -6.55 -1.50 8.79
N LYS A 57 -6.32 -1.66 10.09
CA LYS A 57 -7.22 -2.32 11.04
C LYS A 57 -7.87 -1.28 11.95
N GLY A 58 -8.98 -1.67 12.59
CA GLY A 58 -9.62 -0.84 13.63
C GLY A 58 -10.42 0.32 13.06
N ILE A 59 -10.97 0.16 11.85
CA ILE A 59 -11.74 1.21 11.17
C ILE A 59 -13.09 1.45 11.85
N VAL A 60 -13.71 0.38 12.35
CA VAL A 60 -15.04 0.43 13.00
C VAL A 60 -14.89 0.34 14.51
N TYR A 61 -14.03 -0.53 15.01
CA TYR A 61 -13.79 -0.73 16.45
C TYR A 61 -12.33 -1.07 16.76
N GLY A 62 -11.84 -0.54 17.89
CA GLY A 62 -10.45 -0.63 18.32
C GLY A 62 -9.58 0.54 17.83
N PRO A 63 -8.31 0.62 18.26
CA PRO A 63 -7.39 1.63 17.76
C PRO A 63 -7.07 1.38 16.29
N MET A 64 -7.04 2.45 15.48
CA MET A 64 -6.67 2.34 14.08
C MET A 64 -5.17 2.07 13.95
N THR A 65 -4.79 0.99 13.28
CA THR A 65 -3.40 0.62 13.04
C THR A 65 -3.15 0.39 11.56
N LEU A 66 -1.97 0.82 11.09
CA LEU A 66 -1.54 0.63 9.71
C LEU A 66 -0.34 -0.32 9.69
N GLU A 67 -0.48 -1.41 8.95
CA GLU A 67 0.52 -2.46 8.79
C GLU A 67 0.85 -2.62 7.30
N LEU A 68 2.10 -3.00 6.99
CA LEU A 68 2.46 -3.46 5.65
C LEU A 68 2.34 -4.98 5.60
N GLY A 69 1.78 -5.50 4.51
CA GLY A 69 1.52 -6.92 4.36
C GLY A 69 1.87 -7.45 2.97
N GLY A 70 2.01 -8.77 2.89
CA GLY A 70 2.16 -9.50 1.64
C GLY A 70 3.61 -9.75 1.22
N TYR A 71 3.79 -10.18 -0.02
CA TYR A 71 5.09 -10.57 -0.57
C TYR A 71 5.62 -9.52 -1.53
N VAL A 72 6.86 -9.10 -1.29
CA VAL A 72 7.68 -8.32 -2.21
C VAL A 72 8.65 -9.25 -2.91
N ASN A 73 8.50 -9.38 -4.22
CA ASN A 73 9.39 -10.11 -5.10
C ASN A 73 10.29 -9.11 -5.81
N ILE A 74 11.59 -9.37 -5.84
CA ILE A 74 12.59 -8.59 -6.56
C ILE A 74 13.32 -9.57 -7.49
N THR A 75 13.36 -9.29 -8.78
CA THR A 75 13.96 -10.21 -9.77
C THR A 75 14.85 -9.45 -10.74
N CYS A 76 16.00 -10.03 -11.08
CA CYS A 76 16.82 -9.61 -12.20
C CYS A 76 17.00 -10.80 -13.14
N GLU A 77 16.31 -10.78 -14.28
CA GLU A 77 16.32 -11.89 -15.24
C GLU A 77 17.72 -12.13 -15.81
N LYS A 78 18.46 -11.06 -16.12
CA LYS A 78 19.79 -11.11 -16.74
C LYS A 78 20.82 -11.85 -15.88
N THR A 79 20.72 -11.71 -14.56
CA THR A 79 21.68 -12.33 -13.63
C THR A 79 21.13 -13.58 -12.96
N GLY A 80 19.82 -13.83 -13.04
CA GLY A 80 19.14 -14.91 -12.33
C GLY A 80 19.02 -14.71 -10.82
N TYR A 81 19.36 -13.51 -10.31
CA TYR A 81 19.21 -13.19 -8.89
C TYR A 81 17.75 -12.84 -8.60
N SER A 82 17.25 -13.32 -7.46
CA SER A 82 15.93 -12.94 -6.96
C SER A 82 15.90 -12.82 -5.44
N ALA A 83 14.96 -12.03 -4.93
CA ALA A 83 14.64 -11.98 -3.51
C ALA A 83 13.13 -12.02 -3.32
N ILE A 84 12.69 -12.73 -2.28
CA ILE A 84 11.28 -12.76 -1.85
C ILE A 84 11.27 -12.33 -0.40
N ILE A 85 10.54 -11.26 -0.08
CA ILE A 85 10.41 -10.69 1.26
C ILE A 85 8.94 -10.68 1.66
N GLU A 86 8.59 -11.41 2.70
CA GLU A 86 7.28 -11.42 3.31
C GLU A 86 7.19 -10.31 4.37
N PHE A 87 6.22 -9.42 4.22
CA PHE A 87 5.79 -8.47 5.24
C PHE A 87 4.65 -9.12 6.04
N LYS A 88 4.94 -9.44 7.31
CA LYS A 88 4.01 -10.16 8.17
C LYS A 88 3.06 -9.19 8.87
N LEU A 89 1.77 -9.44 8.73
CA LEU A 89 0.75 -8.78 9.54
C LEU A 89 0.81 -9.30 10.97
N LYS A 90 0.50 -8.44 11.94
CA LYS A 90 0.44 -8.84 13.35
C LYS A 90 -0.66 -9.90 13.54
N PRO A 91 -0.36 -11.09 14.08
CA PRO A 91 -1.36 -12.11 14.40
C PRO A 91 -2.33 -11.63 15.48
N PHE A 92 -3.57 -12.16 15.47
CA PHE A 92 -4.60 -11.81 16.46
C PHE A 92 -4.15 -12.09 17.91
N LEU A 93 -3.49 -13.22 18.14
CA LEU A 93 -2.91 -13.61 19.44
C LEU A 93 -1.43 -13.20 19.59
N GLY A 94 -0.94 -12.30 18.74
CA GLY A 94 0.47 -11.89 18.71
C GLY A 94 0.81 -10.80 19.75
N ASN A 95 2.02 -10.89 20.34
CA ASN A 95 2.55 -9.85 21.22
C ASN A 95 3.07 -8.63 20.42
N SER A 96 3.61 -7.62 21.11
CA SER A 96 4.21 -6.43 20.48
C SER A 96 5.40 -6.75 19.57
N ASN A 97 6.11 -7.85 19.84
CA ASN A 97 7.29 -8.27 19.07
C ASN A 97 6.91 -8.92 17.73
N ASN A 98 5.61 -9.09 17.44
CA ASN A 98 5.12 -9.60 16.17
C ASN A 98 4.65 -8.49 15.22
N VAL A 99 4.88 -7.23 15.57
CA VAL A 99 4.53 -6.07 14.75
C VAL A 99 5.68 -5.78 13.78
N ASN A 100 5.35 -5.41 12.53
CA ASN A 100 6.32 -4.98 11.52
C ASN A 100 7.40 -6.03 11.14
N GLN A 101 7.12 -7.30 11.39
CA GLN A 101 8.05 -8.37 11.07
C GLN A 101 8.19 -8.58 9.56
N ILE A 102 9.41 -8.90 9.13
CA ILE A 102 9.70 -9.36 7.79
C ILE A 102 10.51 -10.66 7.81
N PHE A 103 10.31 -11.47 6.78
CA PHE A 103 11.15 -12.62 6.51
C PHE A 103 11.47 -12.68 5.02
N GLY A 104 12.74 -12.81 4.67
CA GLY A 104 13.20 -12.78 3.29
C GLY A 104 14.12 -13.92 2.91
N LYS A 105 14.17 -14.22 1.62
CA LYS A 105 15.13 -15.15 1.02
C LYS A 105 15.76 -14.50 -0.20
N ILE A 106 17.09 -14.51 -0.28
CA ILE A 106 17.86 -14.11 -1.47
C ILE A 106 18.30 -15.37 -2.18
N LYS A 107 18.10 -15.44 -3.50
CA LYS A 107 18.31 -16.62 -4.33
C LYS A 107 19.10 -16.32 -5.59
N LEU A 108 19.78 -17.34 -6.09
CA LEU A 108 20.32 -17.41 -7.45
C LEU A 108 19.71 -18.63 -8.13
N GLY A 109 18.83 -18.40 -9.11
CA GLY A 109 17.96 -19.45 -9.63
C GLY A 109 17.08 -20.05 -8.52
N SER A 110 17.21 -21.35 -8.28
CA SER A 110 16.49 -22.07 -7.21
C SER A 110 17.24 -22.13 -5.87
N GLU A 111 18.54 -21.81 -5.85
CA GLU A 111 19.39 -21.91 -4.67
C GLU A 111 19.16 -20.71 -3.75
N VAL A 112 18.98 -20.96 -2.44
CA VAL A 112 18.87 -19.91 -1.42
C VAL A 112 20.26 -19.58 -0.90
N LEU A 113 20.72 -18.36 -1.17
CA LEU A 113 22.03 -17.86 -0.75
C LEU A 113 22.02 -17.28 0.65
N ALA A 114 20.95 -16.55 1.00
CA ALA A 114 20.82 -15.92 2.31
C ALA A 114 19.36 -15.78 2.73
N THR A 115 19.14 -15.62 4.04
CA THR A 115 17.82 -15.33 4.62
C THR A 115 17.86 -14.01 5.40
N LEU A 116 16.77 -13.26 5.35
CA LEU A 116 16.56 -12.01 6.08
C LEU A 116 15.48 -12.23 7.15
N GLU A 117 15.68 -11.72 8.36
CA GLU A 117 14.67 -11.78 9.42
C GLU A 117 14.78 -10.58 10.35
N GLY A 118 13.65 -10.00 10.73
CA GLY A 118 13.61 -8.91 11.71
C GLY A 118 12.42 -7.98 11.49
N HIS A 119 12.61 -6.70 11.73
CA HIS A 119 11.56 -5.67 11.70
C HIS A 119 11.88 -4.59 10.69
N TRP A 120 10.98 -4.29 9.75
CA TRP A 120 11.26 -3.31 8.68
C TRP A 120 11.48 -1.87 9.20
N ASP A 121 10.91 -1.55 10.36
CA ASP A 121 11.08 -0.28 11.06
C ASP A 121 12.20 -0.27 12.11
N GLY A 122 12.85 -1.42 12.32
CA GLY A 122 13.91 -1.67 13.29
C GLY A 122 15.04 -2.52 12.70
N GLU A 123 15.55 -3.45 13.49
CA GLU A 123 16.68 -4.30 13.10
C GLU A 123 16.24 -5.48 12.22
N VAL A 124 17.01 -5.73 11.15
CA VAL A 124 16.90 -6.89 10.27
C VAL A 124 18.28 -7.52 10.16
N MET A 125 18.34 -8.83 10.41
CA MET A 125 19.52 -9.66 10.29
C MET A 125 19.55 -10.35 8.94
N ILE A 126 20.73 -10.47 8.34
CA ILE A 126 21.00 -11.36 7.20
C ILE A 126 21.82 -12.55 7.68
N ASN A 127 21.42 -13.74 7.25
CA ASN A 127 22.12 -14.99 7.52
C ASN A 127 22.54 -15.62 6.19
N ASP A 128 23.85 -15.69 5.97
CA ASP A 128 24.47 -16.30 4.79
C ASP A 128 24.46 -17.82 4.93
N LYS A 129 23.83 -18.52 3.98
CA LYS A 129 23.69 -19.98 4.02
C LYS A 129 24.99 -20.72 3.72
N LYS A 130 25.93 -20.10 3.01
CA LYS A 130 27.21 -20.71 2.67
C LYS A 130 28.20 -20.63 3.84
N THR A 131 28.23 -19.50 4.54
CA THR A 131 29.18 -19.27 5.64
C THR A 131 28.60 -19.54 7.03
N GLY A 132 27.27 -19.50 7.16
CA GLY A 132 26.57 -19.60 8.44
C GLY A 132 26.67 -18.33 9.30
N VAL A 133 27.26 -17.25 8.76
CA VAL A 133 27.42 -15.98 9.46
C VAL A 133 26.11 -15.21 9.45
N SER A 134 25.74 -14.68 10.62
CA SER A 134 24.58 -13.80 10.80
C SER A 134 25.06 -12.40 11.20
N GLU A 135 24.64 -11.38 10.47
CA GLU A 135 25.02 -9.99 10.70
C GLU A 135 23.85 -9.02 10.50
N ILE A 136 23.99 -7.79 11.02
CA ILE A 136 22.98 -6.75 10.87
C ILE A 136 22.96 -6.28 9.42
N PHE A 137 21.84 -6.47 8.74
CA PHE A 137 21.61 -6.02 7.37
C PHE A 137 21.05 -4.60 7.32
N TRP A 138 20.08 -4.31 8.19
CA TRP A 138 19.39 -3.04 8.24
C TRP A 138 19.05 -2.70 9.69
N ASN A 139 19.35 -1.48 10.11
CA ASN A 139 18.90 -0.95 11.39
C ASN A 139 18.79 0.58 11.26
N PRO A 140 17.57 1.14 11.13
CA PRO A 140 17.38 2.56 10.90
C PRO A 140 17.44 3.33 12.22
N THR A 141 18.63 3.37 12.84
CA THR A 141 18.86 4.10 14.09
C THR A 141 18.61 5.60 13.92
N HIS A 142 18.49 6.31 15.03
CA HIS A 142 18.27 7.76 15.01
C HIS A 142 19.42 8.50 14.30
N GLU A 143 20.66 8.08 14.49
CA GLU A 143 21.86 8.63 13.86
C GLU A 143 21.83 8.40 12.34
N ILE A 144 21.49 7.19 11.90
CA ILE A 144 21.35 6.89 10.46
C ILE A 144 20.22 7.71 9.84
N ARG A 145 19.10 7.89 10.55
CA ARG A 145 17.99 8.73 10.10
C ARG A 145 18.39 10.19 9.94
N GLN A 146 19.23 10.71 10.83
CA GLN A 146 19.76 12.08 10.74
C GLN A 146 20.74 12.26 9.56
N GLN A 147 21.43 11.20 9.15
CA GLN A 147 22.35 11.21 8.01
C GLN A 147 21.64 11.04 6.66
N ARG A 148 20.31 10.93 6.64
CA ARG A 148 19.55 10.85 5.38
C ARG A 148 19.78 12.11 4.56
N LEU A 149 20.00 11.92 3.26
CA LEU A 149 20.12 13.03 2.32
C LEU A 149 18.86 13.89 2.39
N THR A 150 19.05 15.20 2.55
CA THR A 150 17.96 16.16 2.50
C THR A 150 17.35 16.13 1.10
N ARG A 151 16.03 15.96 1.03
CA ARG A 151 15.32 16.07 -0.23
C ARG A 151 15.35 17.53 -0.68
N CYS A 152 15.97 17.79 -1.83
CA CYS A 152 15.83 19.07 -2.52
C CYS A 152 14.53 19.06 -3.33
N THR A 153 13.70 20.09 -3.15
CA THR A 153 12.51 20.33 -3.96
C THR A 153 12.58 21.74 -4.53
N VAL A 154 11.90 21.97 -5.66
CA VAL A 154 11.70 23.32 -6.20
C VAL A 154 11.10 24.22 -5.12
N LEU A 155 11.63 25.43 -4.97
CA LEU A 155 11.18 26.41 -4.00
C LEU A 155 9.71 26.74 -4.26
N PHE A 156 8.93 26.93 -3.20
CA PHE A 156 7.48 27.09 -3.30
C PHE A 156 7.04 28.19 -4.29
N ASP A 157 7.73 29.33 -4.26
CA ASP A 157 7.42 30.48 -5.14
C ASP A 157 7.79 30.23 -6.62
N GLU A 158 8.68 29.27 -6.87
CA GLU A 158 9.12 28.86 -8.21
C GLU A 158 8.28 27.70 -8.77
N GLN A 159 7.37 27.13 -7.97
CA GLN A 159 6.51 26.02 -8.41
C GLN A 159 5.42 26.47 -9.37
N GLU A 160 5.12 25.63 -10.37
CA GLU A 160 3.96 25.82 -11.26
C GLU A 160 2.63 25.51 -10.52
N ASP A 161 1.52 26.05 -11.00
CA ASP A 161 0.21 25.92 -10.35
C ASP A 161 -0.28 24.47 -10.19
N MET A 162 0.18 23.57 -11.06
CA MET A 162 -0.20 22.15 -11.06
C MET A 162 0.78 21.26 -10.26
N GLU A 163 1.82 21.83 -9.65
CA GLU A 163 2.72 21.07 -8.79
C GLU A 163 2.09 20.79 -7.42
N SER A 164 2.32 19.59 -6.89
CA SER A 164 1.54 19.07 -5.76
C SER A 164 1.55 19.96 -4.52
N ALA A 165 2.69 20.57 -4.15
CA ALA A 165 2.74 21.38 -2.94
C ALA A 165 1.99 22.70 -3.10
N ARG A 166 2.10 23.36 -4.26
CA ARG A 166 1.33 24.56 -4.59
C ARG A 166 -0.17 24.28 -4.79
N LEU A 167 -0.50 23.22 -5.53
CA LEU A 167 -1.89 22.82 -5.81
C LEU A 167 -2.66 22.47 -4.53
N TRP A 168 -2.00 21.78 -3.58
CA TRP A 168 -2.63 21.33 -2.32
C TRP A 168 -2.35 22.27 -1.13
N GLN A 169 -1.83 23.48 -1.36
CA GLN A 169 -1.37 24.37 -0.29
C GLN A 169 -2.47 24.70 0.74
N HIS A 170 -3.69 24.99 0.28
CA HIS A 170 -4.79 25.43 1.15
C HIS A 170 -5.33 24.26 1.99
N VAL A 171 -5.50 23.09 1.37
CA VAL A 171 -5.85 21.85 2.07
C VAL A 171 -4.79 21.51 3.11
N THR A 172 -3.51 21.57 2.74
CA THR A 172 -2.39 21.25 3.64
C THR A 172 -2.33 22.20 4.83
N ARG A 173 -2.53 23.51 4.59
CA ARG A 173 -2.60 24.53 5.63
C ARG A 173 -3.76 24.29 6.60
N ALA A 174 -4.95 24.02 6.08
CA ALA A 174 -6.13 23.72 6.91
C ALA A 174 -5.93 22.45 7.76
N ILE A 175 -5.36 21.39 7.18
CA ILE A 175 -4.99 20.16 7.93
C ILE A 175 -3.99 20.48 9.04
N HIS A 176 -2.97 21.30 8.77
CA HIS A 176 -1.98 21.68 9.78
C HIS A 176 -2.60 22.48 10.94
N ASN A 177 -3.55 23.36 10.60
CA ASN A 177 -4.35 24.12 11.57
C ASN A 177 -5.41 23.28 12.29
N LYS A 178 -5.54 21.98 11.93
CA LYS A 178 -6.56 21.06 12.43
C LYS A 178 -8.00 21.50 12.10
N ASP A 179 -8.18 22.37 11.11
CA ASP A 179 -9.50 22.77 10.62
C ASP A 179 -9.99 21.80 9.55
N GLN A 180 -10.84 20.85 9.99
CA GLN A 180 -11.39 19.82 9.10
C GLN A 180 -12.43 20.37 8.13
N ASN A 181 -13.14 21.43 8.50
CA ASN A 181 -14.18 22.01 7.65
C ASN A 181 -13.55 22.77 6.50
N GLU A 182 -12.54 23.61 6.79
CA GLU A 182 -11.76 24.30 5.76
C GLU A 182 -11.05 23.30 4.85
N ALA A 183 -10.39 22.27 5.41
CA ALA A 183 -9.70 21.26 4.62
C ALA A 183 -10.66 20.54 3.64
N THR A 184 -11.86 20.20 4.09
CA THR A 184 -12.90 19.57 3.25
C THR A 184 -13.40 20.53 2.17
N GLY A 185 -13.61 21.80 2.50
CA GLY A 185 -14.03 22.83 1.55
C GLY A 185 -13.00 23.05 0.44
N GLU A 186 -11.74 23.28 0.81
CA GLU A 186 -10.63 23.48 -0.13
C GLU A 186 -10.40 22.25 -1.02
N LYS A 187 -10.51 21.05 -0.44
CA LYS A 187 -10.44 19.79 -1.20
C LYS A 187 -11.58 19.66 -2.19
N PHE A 188 -12.81 20.04 -1.80
CA PHE A 188 -13.95 20.03 -2.70
C PHE A 188 -13.77 20.98 -3.90
N VAL A 189 -13.24 22.18 -3.67
CA VAL A 189 -12.94 23.15 -4.73
C VAL A 189 -11.97 22.56 -5.76
N LEU A 190 -10.87 21.96 -5.30
CA LEU A 190 -9.89 21.30 -6.17
C LEU A 190 -10.49 20.12 -6.96
N GLU A 191 -11.24 19.24 -6.30
CA GLU A 191 -11.86 18.08 -6.94
C GLU A 191 -12.94 18.48 -7.97
N GLU A 192 -13.75 19.51 -7.69
CA GLU A 192 -14.77 19.99 -8.63
C GLU A 192 -14.14 20.68 -9.84
N ALA A 193 -13.05 21.44 -9.67
CA ALA A 193 -12.29 22.00 -10.78
C ALA A 193 -11.77 20.91 -11.73
N GLN A 194 -11.19 19.83 -11.18
CA GLN A 194 -10.74 18.67 -11.96
C GLN A 194 -11.91 17.94 -12.66
N ARG A 195 -13.04 17.79 -11.96
CA ARG A 195 -14.26 17.18 -12.51
C ARG A 195 -14.84 18.00 -13.68
N LYS A 196 -14.83 19.33 -13.57
CA LYS A 196 -15.26 20.24 -14.63
C LYS A 196 -14.33 20.18 -15.84
N ALA A 197 -13.02 20.24 -15.63
CA ALA A 197 -12.03 20.12 -16.71
C ALA A 197 -12.16 18.78 -17.46
N ALA A 198 -12.37 17.67 -16.75
CA ALA A 198 -12.61 16.37 -17.37
C ALA A 198 -13.91 16.32 -18.20
N LYS A 199 -14.99 16.93 -17.72
CA LYS A 199 -16.25 17.05 -18.47
C LYS A 199 -16.06 17.89 -19.74
N GLN A 200 -15.33 18.99 -19.66
CA GLN A 200 -15.03 19.85 -20.80
C GLN A 200 -14.22 19.11 -21.86
N ARG A 201 -13.13 18.42 -21.48
CA ARG A 201 -12.35 17.59 -22.42
C ARG A 201 -13.22 16.57 -23.13
N LYS A 202 -14.06 15.84 -22.38
CA LYS A 202 -15.01 14.88 -22.94
C LYS A 202 -16.01 15.52 -23.92
N ALA A 203 -16.52 16.72 -23.62
CA ALA A 203 -17.46 17.43 -24.50
C ALA A 203 -16.83 17.87 -25.82
N HIS A 204 -15.53 18.18 -25.82
CA HIS A 204 -14.79 18.57 -27.03
C HIS A 204 -14.15 17.38 -27.76
N GLY A 205 -14.29 16.15 -27.23
CA GLY A 205 -13.63 14.98 -27.79
C GLY A 205 -12.10 14.98 -27.59
N GLU A 206 -11.60 15.74 -26.62
CA GLU A 206 -10.18 15.86 -26.30
C GLU A 206 -9.75 14.75 -25.32
N GLU A 207 -8.66 14.08 -25.65
CA GLU A 207 -8.02 13.12 -24.76
C GLU A 207 -7.06 13.80 -23.77
N TRP A 208 -6.95 13.25 -22.56
CA TRP A 208 -5.94 13.72 -21.62
C TRP A 208 -4.59 13.07 -21.91
N LEU A 209 -3.63 13.89 -22.34
CA LEU A 209 -2.26 13.45 -22.62
C LEU A 209 -1.32 13.86 -21.48
N PRO A 210 -0.66 12.91 -20.81
CA PRO A 210 0.30 13.26 -19.76
C PRO A 210 1.50 14.01 -20.33
N ARG A 211 1.97 15.03 -19.60
CA ARG A 211 3.09 15.90 -20.02
C ARG A 211 4.40 15.12 -20.17
N LEU A 212 4.77 14.35 -19.13
CA LEU A 212 6.10 13.76 -18.97
C LEU A 212 6.19 12.26 -19.27
N PHE A 213 5.06 11.58 -19.40
CA PHE A 213 5.00 10.13 -19.58
C PHE A 213 4.15 9.77 -20.80
N GLU A 214 4.47 8.65 -21.43
CA GLU A 214 3.73 8.04 -22.52
C GLU A 214 3.50 6.57 -22.21
N GLN A 215 2.43 6.00 -22.76
CA GLN A 215 2.12 4.59 -22.55
C GLN A 215 2.64 3.78 -23.74
N ASP A 216 3.42 2.74 -23.45
CA ASP A 216 3.81 1.73 -24.43
C ASP A 216 2.57 0.96 -24.87
N LEU A 217 2.30 0.97 -26.17
CA LEU A 217 1.08 0.37 -26.75
C LEU A 217 1.09 -1.16 -26.69
N VAL A 218 2.26 -1.78 -26.57
CA VAL A 218 2.43 -3.24 -26.55
C VAL A 218 2.34 -3.75 -25.12
N THR A 219 3.10 -3.16 -24.20
CA THR A 219 3.17 -3.62 -22.81
C THR A 219 2.11 -2.96 -21.92
N GLY A 220 1.57 -1.82 -22.33
CA GLY A 220 0.68 -1.00 -21.51
C GLY A 220 1.42 -0.24 -20.39
N GLU A 221 2.75 -0.31 -20.34
CA GLU A 221 3.57 0.35 -19.31
C GLU A 221 3.74 1.85 -19.61
N TRP A 222 3.76 2.66 -18.56
CA TRP A 222 4.06 4.09 -18.66
C TRP A 222 5.57 4.33 -18.69
N GLN A 223 6.09 4.92 -19.74
CA GLN A 223 7.50 5.26 -19.87
C GLN A 223 7.69 6.77 -19.77
N TYR A 224 8.81 7.19 -19.18
CA TYR A 224 9.18 8.59 -19.14
C TYR A 224 9.76 9.01 -20.48
N LYS A 225 9.19 10.06 -21.10
CA LYS A 225 9.50 10.47 -22.48
C LYS A 225 10.96 10.85 -22.71
N TYR A 226 11.65 11.32 -21.67
CA TYR A 226 13.02 11.85 -21.76
C TYR A 226 14.02 10.95 -21.04
N ALA A 227 13.76 9.65 -20.97
CA ALA A 227 14.59 8.71 -20.23
C ALA A 227 15.99 8.60 -20.85
N ASP A 228 16.99 9.06 -20.12
CA ASP A 228 18.40 8.88 -20.46
C ASP A 228 18.92 7.61 -19.79
N THR A 229 19.01 6.53 -20.57
CA THR A 229 19.51 5.21 -20.15
C THR A 229 21.02 5.06 -20.32
N ARG A 230 21.72 6.12 -20.75
CA ARG A 230 23.18 6.08 -20.87
C ARG A 230 23.81 6.05 -19.48
N PRO A 231 24.81 5.17 -19.25
CA PRO A 231 25.69 5.23 -18.09
C PRO A 231 26.26 6.64 -17.87
N TRP A 232 26.39 7.04 -16.61
CA TRP A 232 27.10 8.28 -16.28
C TRP A 232 28.56 8.15 -16.71
N ASP A 233 29.03 9.10 -17.51
CA ASP A 233 30.42 9.20 -17.94
C ASP A 233 31.14 10.21 -17.04
N PRO A 234 32.00 9.78 -16.10
CA PRO A 234 32.71 10.69 -15.21
C PRO A 234 33.66 11.67 -15.92
N LEU A 235 34.05 11.38 -17.16
CA LEU A 235 34.96 12.21 -17.94
C LEU A 235 34.22 13.29 -18.73
N ASN A 236 33.00 13.00 -19.17
CA ASN A 236 32.23 13.91 -20.02
C ASN A 236 31.07 14.58 -19.27
N ASP A 237 30.42 13.88 -18.34
CA ASP A 237 29.23 14.36 -17.66
C ASP A 237 29.63 15.19 -16.43
N LEU A 238 29.17 16.44 -16.40
CA LEU A 238 29.51 17.42 -15.38
C LEU A 238 28.50 17.43 -14.24
N VAL A 239 27.24 17.66 -14.62
CA VAL A 239 26.15 17.82 -13.68
C VAL A 239 24.86 17.41 -14.37
N GLN A 240 23.98 16.83 -13.58
CA GLN A 240 22.63 16.58 -13.97
C GLN A 240 21.69 17.48 -13.20
N TYR A 241 20.71 18.04 -13.90
CA TYR A 241 19.69 18.89 -13.32
C TYR A 241 18.35 18.59 -13.97
N GLU A 242 17.29 18.98 -13.28
CA GLU A 242 15.93 18.90 -13.79
C GLU A 242 15.50 20.31 -14.21
N LYS A 243 14.80 20.40 -15.34
CA LYS A 243 14.17 21.62 -15.82
C LYS A 243 12.80 21.27 -16.41
N GLU A 244 11.72 21.84 -15.87
CA GLU A 244 10.33 21.64 -16.34
C GLU A 244 9.89 20.16 -16.37
N GLY A 245 10.38 19.38 -15.41
CA GLY A 245 10.19 17.94 -15.29
C GLY A 245 11.08 17.12 -16.24
N VAL A 246 11.97 17.77 -17.00
CA VAL A 246 12.92 17.13 -17.93
C VAL A 246 14.29 17.00 -17.28
N ILE A 247 14.77 15.77 -17.12
CA ILE A 247 16.12 15.52 -16.62
C ILE A 247 17.14 15.74 -17.74
N GLN A 248 18.11 16.63 -17.51
CA GLN A 248 19.14 17.01 -18.47
C GLN A 248 20.54 16.81 -17.89
N SER A 249 21.50 16.44 -18.74
CA SER A 249 22.90 16.27 -18.37
C SER A 249 23.75 17.33 -19.08
N LYS A 250 24.50 18.14 -18.33
CA LYS A 250 25.51 19.04 -18.89
C LYS A 250 26.78 18.23 -19.14
N VAL A 251 27.34 18.34 -20.34
CA VAL A 251 28.54 17.61 -20.77
C VAL A 251 29.66 18.55 -21.19
N TRP A 252 30.91 18.11 -21.05
CA TRP A 252 32.10 18.82 -21.55
C TRP A 252 32.15 18.86 -23.07
N HIS A 253 32.00 17.70 -23.69
CA HIS A 253 32.00 17.52 -25.13
C HIS A 253 30.63 17.01 -25.58
N ARG A 254 30.03 17.70 -26.55
CA ARG A 254 28.78 17.26 -27.17
C ARG A 254 29.08 16.04 -28.04
N THR A 255 28.88 14.84 -27.51
CA THR A 255 28.84 13.63 -28.33
C THR A 255 27.54 13.66 -29.14
N PRO A 256 27.58 13.54 -30.48
CA PRO A 256 26.36 13.43 -31.27
C PRO A 256 25.59 12.17 -30.85
N MET A 257 24.30 12.32 -30.53
CA MET A 257 23.41 11.18 -30.31
C MET A 257 23.31 10.38 -31.61
N VAL A 258 23.81 9.15 -31.60
CA VAL A 258 23.59 8.21 -32.69
C VAL A 258 22.24 7.53 -32.42
N PHE A 259 21.21 7.88 -33.19
CA PHE A 259 20.05 7.02 -33.33
C PHE A 259 20.52 5.71 -33.97
N SER A 260 20.49 4.61 -33.22
CA SER A 260 21.02 3.35 -33.70
C SER A 260 20.04 2.66 -34.65
N SER A 261 20.44 2.55 -35.90
CA SER A 261 20.03 1.45 -36.76
C SER A 261 21.30 0.75 -37.26
N HIS A 262 21.53 -0.48 -36.78
CA HIS A 262 22.46 -1.52 -37.25
C HIS A 262 23.76 -1.82 -36.44
N PRO A 263 24.20 -3.10 -36.39
CA PRO A 263 25.03 -3.65 -35.33
C PRO A 263 26.49 -3.96 -35.75
N SER A 264 27.16 -3.06 -36.48
CA SER A 264 28.57 -3.25 -36.89
C SER A 264 29.60 -2.48 -36.05
N HIS A 265 29.18 -1.69 -35.05
CA HIS A 265 30.07 -0.83 -34.25
C HIS A 265 30.51 -1.39 -32.89
N ALA A 266 30.04 -2.59 -32.50
CA ALA A 266 30.37 -3.20 -31.21
C ALA A 266 31.88 -3.43 -31.02
N THR A 267 32.60 -3.76 -32.09
CA THR A 267 34.02 -4.10 -32.05
C THR A 267 34.92 -2.87 -31.83
N ALA A 268 34.53 -1.70 -32.34
CA ALA A 268 35.27 -0.45 -32.16
C ALA A 268 35.14 0.08 -30.72
N LEU A 269 33.95 -0.07 -30.11
CA LEU A 269 33.70 0.32 -28.73
C LEU A 269 34.46 -0.54 -27.71
N ILE A 270 34.63 -1.84 -27.99
CA ILE A 270 35.41 -2.76 -27.14
C ILE A 270 36.90 -2.39 -27.15
N GLN A 271 37.44 -1.95 -28.28
CA GLN A 271 38.85 -1.57 -28.40
C GLN A 271 39.13 -0.24 -27.68
N LEU A 272 38.27 0.76 -27.84
CA LEU A 272 38.39 2.05 -27.13
C LEU A 272 38.27 1.89 -25.60
N TYR A 273 37.43 0.97 -25.14
CA TYR A 273 37.29 0.61 -23.73
C TYR A 273 38.54 -0.07 -23.15
N ARG A 274 39.28 -0.83 -23.97
CA ARG A 274 40.48 -1.55 -23.54
C ARG A 274 41.67 -0.59 -23.37
N ASP A 275 41.80 0.39 -24.25
CA ASP A 275 42.88 1.40 -24.21
C ASP A 275 42.68 2.42 -23.07
N THR A 276 41.44 2.86 -22.83
CA THR A 276 41.10 3.79 -21.73
C THR A 276 41.23 3.17 -20.33
N LYS A 277 41.05 1.85 -20.21
CA LYS A 277 41.25 1.12 -18.94
C LYS A 277 42.72 1.09 -18.51
N GLN A 278 43.66 1.16 -19.45
CA GLN A 278 45.10 1.14 -19.18
C GLN A 278 45.60 2.47 -18.61
N GLU A 279 44.93 3.57 -18.97
CA GLU A 279 45.22 4.94 -18.47
C GLU A 279 44.59 5.21 -17.10
N TYR A 280 43.51 4.49 -16.75
CA TYR A 280 42.74 4.65 -15.51
C TYR A 280 43.43 4.12 -14.24
N VAL A 281 44.36 3.15 -14.35
CA VAL A 281 45.05 2.57 -13.18
C VAL A 281 45.89 3.62 -12.42
N THR A 282 46.17 4.77 -13.03
CA THR A 282 47.09 5.79 -12.47
C THR A 282 46.40 6.93 -11.71
N ARG A 283 45.07 7.05 -11.69
CA ARG A 283 44.41 8.17 -10.98
C ARG A 283 43.11 7.75 -10.28
N LYS A 284 43.25 7.45 -8.99
CA LYS A 284 42.14 7.27 -8.04
C LYS A 284 41.93 8.57 -7.25
N ILE A 285 40.70 9.07 -7.14
CA ILE A 285 40.04 9.54 -5.90
C ILE A 285 38.58 9.96 -6.20
N ARG A 286 37.68 9.31 -5.43
CA ARG A 286 36.30 9.61 -4.95
C ARG A 286 35.45 10.63 -5.71
N HIS A 287 34.19 10.27 -6.01
CA HIS A 287 32.98 10.98 -5.57
C HIS A 287 31.74 10.06 -5.62
N LYS A 288 30.78 10.33 -4.72
CA LYS A 288 29.66 9.47 -4.26
C LYS A 288 28.34 9.81 -4.95
N ALA A 289 27.51 8.78 -5.05
CA ALA A 289 26.22 8.70 -5.73
C ALA A 289 25.00 9.24 -4.92
N VAL A 290 23.91 9.38 -5.66
CA VAL A 290 22.57 9.87 -5.31
C VAL A 290 21.66 8.73 -4.80
N GLY A 291 20.81 8.97 -3.79
CA GLY A 291 19.77 8.01 -3.32
C GLY A 291 18.64 8.68 -2.50
N MET A 292 17.39 8.61 -2.98
CA MET A 292 16.20 7.83 -2.54
C MET A 292 15.53 8.12 -1.16
N HIS A 293 14.30 8.64 -1.21
CA HIS A 293 13.22 8.41 -0.21
C HIS A 293 11.81 8.62 -0.80
N TYR A 294 11.24 7.59 -1.45
CA TYR A 294 9.88 7.64 -2.03
C TYR A 294 8.83 6.81 -1.27
N GLN A 295 9.22 5.88 -0.40
CA GLN A 295 8.28 5.07 0.40
C GLN A 295 7.34 5.92 1.29
N LEU A 296 7.78 7.09 1.77
CA LEU A 296 6.97 7.97 2.63
C LEU A 296 5.89 8.75 1.85
N LEU A 297 6.13 9.05 0.57
CA LEU A 297 5.15 9.70 -0.30
C LEU A 297 4.04 8.73 -0.71
N LEU A 298 4.42 7.49 -1.00
CA LEU A 298 3.49 6.41 -1.30
C LEU A 298 2.67 6.03 -0.08
N PHE A 299 3.29 5.97 1.10
CA PHE A 299 2.59 5.82 2.37
C PHE A 299 1.59 6.96 2.61
N ARG A 300 1.96 8.22 2.34
CA ARG A 300 1.04 9.36 2.46
C ARG A 300 -0.13 9.28 1.48
N ALA A 301 0.12 8.90 0.22
CA ALA A 301 -0.92 8.71 -0.78
C ALA A 301 -1.87 7.56 -0.42
N SER A 302 -1.33 6.42 0.04
CA SER A 302 -2.11 5.28 0.54
C SER A 302 -2.92 5.63 1.78
N VAL A 303 -2.35 6.39 2.72
CA VAL A 303 -3.06 6.90 3.90
C VAL A 303 -4.19 7.86 3.48
N LEU A 304 -3.95 8.76 2.52
CA LEU A 304 -4.99 9.63 1.97
C LEU A 304 -6.11 8.83 1.28
N ILE A 305 -5.78 7.78 0.53
CA ILE A 305 -6.76 6.88 -0.10
C ILE A 305 -7.54 6.10 0.96
N ILE A 306 -6.86 5.57 1.98
CA ILE A 306 -7.50 4.88 3.12
C ILE A 306 -8.41 5.86 3.87
N LEU A 307 -7.98 7.09 4.14
CA LEU A 307 -8.81 8.13 4.78
C LEU A 307 -10.01 8.50 3.89
N GLN A 308 -9.83 8.63 2.57
CA GLN A 308 -10.93 8.87 1.62
C GLN A 308 -11.94 7.72 1.62
N LEU A 309 -11.47 6.47 1.66
CA LEU A 309 -12.30 5.27 1.70
C LEU A 309 -13.01 5.12 3.06
N VAL A 310 -12.35 5.47 4.16
CA VAL A 310 -12.94 5.54 5.50
C VAL A 310 -14.00 6.64 5.58
N GLU A 311 -13.77 7.81 4.98
CA GLU A 311 -14.75 8.90 4.91
C GLU A 311 -15.98 8.49 4.06
N GLN A 312 -15.78 7.76 2.96
CA GLN A 312 -16.88 7.21 2.17
C GLN A 312 -17.65 6.12 2.93
N LYS A 313 -16.96 5.22 3.66
CA LYS A 313 -17.59 4.16 4.46
C LYS A 313 -18.32 4.72 5.68
N THR A 314 -17.81 5.75 6.34
CA THR A 314 -18.48 6.45 7.44
C THR A 314 -19.73 7.20 6.95
N LYS A 315 -19.67 7.88 5.80
CA LYS A 315 -20.87 8.48 5.15
C LYS A 315 -21.91 7.43 4.73
N HIS A 316 -21.48 6.25 4.28
CA HIS A 316 -22.38 5.14 3.97
C HIS A 316 -22.97 4.50 5.24
N SER A 317 -22.16 4.34 6.30
CA SER A 317 -22.57 3.82 7.61
C SER A 317 -23.56 4.75 8.32
N THR A 318 -23.40 6.08 8.23
CA THR A 318 -24.37 7.04 8.78
C THR A 318 -25.68 7.02 8.00
N ARG A 319 -25.63 6.84 6.67
CA ARG A 319 -26.83 6.65 5.84
C ARG A 319 -27.54 5.32 6.10
N LEU A 320 -26.79 4.25 6.37
CA LEU A 320 -27.32 2.95 6.81
C LEU A 320 -27.89 3.02 8.23
N ARG A 321 -27.25 3.75 9.16
CA ARG A 321 -27.77 4.00 10.52
C ARG A 321 -29.09 4.77 10.48
N LYS A 322 -29.23 5.74 9.57
CA LYS A 322 -30.49 6.46 9.35
C LYS A 322 -31.59 5.54 8.78
N LYS A 323 -31.24 4.66 7.84
CA LYS A 323 -32.20 3.64 7.36
C LYS A 323 -32.53 2.57 8.42
N ALA A 324 -31.60 2.26 9.32
CA ALA A 324 -31.79 1.32 10.41
C ALA A 324 -32.63 1.92 11.56
N SER A 325 -32.53 3.23 11.82
CA SER A 325 -33.47 3.91 12.72
C SER A 325 -34.89 3.91 12.16
N ASP A 326 -35.04 4.18 10.85
CA ASP A 326 -36.35 4.13 10.19
C ASP A 326 -36.93 2.69 10.19
N LEU A 327 -36.07 1.67 10.04
CA LEU A 327 -36.45 0.26 10.15
C LEU A 327 -36.78 -0.15 11.60
N SER A 328 -36.07 0.40 12.59
CA SER A 328 -36.34 0.17 14.02
C SER A 328 -37.67 0.80 14.45
N GLU A 329 -38.02 1.97 13.92
CA GLU A 329 -39.34 2.58 14.12
C GLU A 329 -40.44 1.73 13.47
N LEU A 330 -40.19 1.21 12.26
CA LEU A 330 -41.09 0.25 11.61
C LEU A 330 -41.26 -1.06 12.39
N LEU A 331 -40.17 -1.62 12.92
CA LEU A 331 -40.21 -2.84 13.73
C LEU A 331 -40.91 -2.62 15.07
N SER A 332 -40.73 -1.46 15.71
CA SER A 332 -41.45 -1.07 16.92
C SER A 332 -42.95 -0.88 16.65
N ALA A 333 -43.32 -0.33 15.49
CA ALA A 333 -44.72 -0.24 15.07
C ALA A 333 -45.32 -1.62 14.82
N ILE A 334 -44.58 -2.55 14.18
CA ILE A 334 -45.02 -3.94 13.98
C ILE A 334 -45.19 -4.67 15.32
N ASP A 335 -44.28 -4.47 16.27
CA ASP A 335 -44.36 -5.11 17.59
C ASP A 335 -45.52 -4.56 18.43
N SER A 336 -45.80 -3.26 18.30
CA SER A 336 -47.00 -2.63 18.88
C SER A 336 -48.28 -3.21 18.30
N ILE A 337 -48.32 -3.46 16.99
CA ILE A 337 -49.47 -4.12 16.31
C ILE A 337 -49.62 -5.57 16.79
N LYS A 338 -48.51 -6.31 16.94
CA LYS A 338 -48.53 -7.68 17.49
C LYS A 338 -49.05 -7.70 18.92
N HIS A 339 -48.60 -6.76 19.76
CA HIS A 339 -49.09 -6.64 21.13
C HIS A 339 -50.58 -6.35 21.18
N ALA A 340 -51.09 -5.45 20.33
CA ALA A 340 -52.52 -5.18 20.21
C ALA A 340 -53.30 -6.43 19.75
N GLN A 341 -52.75 -7.21 18.82
CA GLN A 341 -53.35 -8.49 18.38
C GLN A 341 -53.33 -9.55 19.47
N GLU A 342 -52.26 -9.63 20.28
CA GLU A 342 -52.22 -10.50 21.45
C GLU A 342 -53.25 -10.10 22.49
N GLU A 343 -53.45 -8.80 22.71
CA GLU A 343 -54.45 -8.31 23.65
C GLU A 343 -55.87 -8.63 23.19
N ILE A 344 -56.18 -8.42 21.90
CA ILE A 344 -57.44 -8.84 21.28
C ILE A 344 -57.63 -10.36 21.42
N ASN A 345 -56.58 -11.15 21.16
CA ASN A 345 -56.63 -12.60 21.31
C ASN A 345 -56.79 -13.04 22.78
N ARG A 346 -56.20 -12.32 23.74
CA ARG A 346 -56.41 -12.53 25.18
C ARG A 346 -57.83 -12.20 25.58
N SER A 347 -58.42 -11.12 25.07
CA SER A 347 -59.83 -10.79 25.30
C SER A 347 -60.76 -11.85 24.70
N LEU A 348 -60.49 -12.33 23.48
CA LEU A 348 -61.22 -13.46 22.87
C LEU A 348 -61.04 -14.75 23.67
N THR A 349 -59.85 -15.00 24.21
CA THR A 349 -59.58 -16.18 25.05
C THR A 349 -60.26 -16.07 26.41
N ALA A 350 -60.33 -14.88 27.00
CA ALA A 350 -61.09 -14.62 28.23
C ALA A 350 -62.60 -14.76 28.02
N LEU A 351 -63.10 -14.38 26.85
CA LEU A 351 -64.48 -14.64 26.44
C LEU A 351 -64.73 -16.14 26.26
N ARG A 352 -63.82 -16.85 25.58
CA ARG A 352 -63.87 -18.32 25.41
C ARG A 352 -63.72 -19.06 26.74
N SER A 353 -62.88 -18.59 27.66
CA SER A 353 -62.69 -19.22 28.97
C SER A 353 -63.90 -19.02 29.88
N ARG A 354 -64.65 -17.92 29.73
CA ARG A 354 -66.00 -17.81 30.31
C ARG A 354 -66.98 -18.80 29.70
N THR A 355 -66.81 -19.16 28.42
CA THR A 355 -67.60 -20.21 27.75
C THR A 355 -67.15 -21.63 28.16
N THR A 356 -65.86 -21.86 28.47
CA THR A 356 -65.30 -23.18 28.79
C THR A 356 -65.06 -23.45 30.29
N ALA A 357 -65.16 -22.45 31.18
CA ALA A 357 -65.23 -22.63 32.64
C ALA A 357 -66.51 -23.36 33.10
N SER A 358 -67.36 -23.77 32.15
CA SER A 358 -68.38 -24.79 32.32
C SER A 358 -67.84 -26.24 32.22
N GLN A 359 -66.55 -26.48 31.95
CA GLN A 359 -65.98 -27.82 31.74
C GLN A 359 -64.57 -27.98 32.33
N SER A 360 -64.53 -28.40 33.60
CA SER A 360 -63.64 -29.41 34.21
C SER A 360 -62.09 -29.35 34.12
N HIS A 361 -61.46 -29.10 35.29
CA HIS A 361 -60.36 -29.80 35.99
C HIS A 361 -59.37 -30.76 35.27
N ALA A 362 -58.06 -30.56 35.49
CA ALA A 362 -57.07 -31.54 36.07
C ALA A 362 -55.60 -31.06 35.92
N SER A 363 -54.66 -31.73 36.61
CA SER A 363 -53.52 -31.12 37.35
C SER A 363 -52.09 -31.64 37.01
N HIS A 364 -51.07 -30.85 37.40
CA HIS A 364 -49.69 -31.19 37.89
C HIS A 364 -48.49 -31.60 36.98
N SER A 365 -47.28 -31.35 37.55
CA SER A 365 -45.91 -31.12 37.01
C SER A 365 -44.92 -32.31 37.07
N LEU A 366 -43.75 -32.18 36.38
CA LEU A 366 -42.69 -33.19 36.10
C LEU A 366 -41.26 -32.74 36.54
N LEU A 367 -40.36 -33.69 36.85
CA LEU A 367 -38.89 -33.56 36.97
C LEU A 367 -38.26 -34.86 36.39
N GLN A 368 -37.21 -34.83 35.53
CA GLN A 368 -36.72 -36.07 34.89
C GLN A 368 -35.20 -36.23 34.63
N HIS A 369 -34.82 -37.51 34.63
CA HIS A 369 -33.50 -38.16 34.56
C HIS A 369 -32.54 -37.76 33.43
N ARG A 370 -33.02 -37.07 32.38
CA ARG A 370 -32.22 -36.66 31.21
C ARG A 370 -31.17 -35.59 31.57
N ASP A 371 -31.44 -34.82 32.61
CA ASP A 371 -30.57 -33.73 33.03
C ASP A 371 -29.24 -34.24 33.62
N TYR A 372 -29.22 -35.44 34.20
CA TYR A 372 -28.00 -36.07 34.73
C TYR A 372 -27.04 -36.55 33.63
N VAL A 373 -27.56 -36.94 32.47
CA VAL A 373 -26.76 -37.44 31.34
C VAL A 373 -25.95 -36.30 30.72
N VAL A 374 -26.54 -35.11 30.61
CA VAL A 374 -25.87 -33.91 30.09
C VAL A 374 -24.72 -33.50 31.01
N ILE A 375 -24.92 -33.57 32.33
CA ILE A 375 -23.88 -33.22 33.31
C ILE A 375 -22.68 -34.18 33.22
N LEU A 376 -22.93 -35.49 33.11
CA LEU A 376 -21.87 -36.50 32.94
C LEU A 376 -21.05 -36.30 31.65
N PHE A 377 -21.69 -35.91 30.56
CA PHE A 377 -21.01 -35.63 29.29
C PHE A 377 -20.05 -34.43 29.38
N LEU A 378 -20.47 -33.36 30.06
CA LEU A 378 -19.63 -32.15 30.23
C LEU A 378 -18.36 -32.44 31.04
N ILE A 379 -18.44 -33.32 32.04
CA ILE A 379 -17.28 -33.74 32.85
C ILE A 379 -16.27 -34.53 32.00
N LEU A 380 -16.75 -35.43 31.14
CA LEU A 380 -15.89 -36.24 30.27
C LEU A 380 -15.13 -35.35 29.26
N LEU A 381 -15.81 -34.34 28.70
CA LEU A 381 -15.20 -33.39 27.77
C LEU A 381 -14.07 -32.60 28.44
N GLN A 382 -14.25 -32.19 29.70
CA GLN A 382 -13.22 -31.46 30.45
C GLN A 382 -11.97 -32.31 30.72
N ILE A 383 -12.13 -33.61 30.97
CA ILE A 383 -11.01 -34.55 31.15
C ILE A 383 -10.22 -34.71 29.85
N ILE A 384 -10.91 -34.83 28.71
CA ILE A 384 -10.26 -34.95 27.40
C ILE A 384 -9.48 -33.67 27.07
N ILE A 385 -10.07 -32.50 27.30
CA ILE A 385 -9.38 -31.22 27.12
C ILE A 385 -8.12 -31.18 28.00
N ASN A 386 -8.23 -31.52 29.28
CA ASN A 386 -7.06 -31.54 30.16
C ASN A 386 -6.03 -32.61 29.78
N SER A 387 -6.42 -33.70 29.12
CA SER A 387 -5.50 -34.75 28.63
C SER A 387 -4.80 -34.41 27.31
N ILE A 388 -5.36 -33.49 26.52
CA ILE A 388 -4.78 -33.03 25.26
C ILE A 388 -3.88 -31.81 25.49
N PHE A 389 -4.18 -31.01 26.53
CA PHE A 389 -3.49 -29.75 26.82
C PHE A 389 -2.55 -29.81 28.05
N ASN A 390 -2.15 -31.01 28.49
CA ASN A 390 -1.07 -31.24 29.48
C ASN A 390 -0.09 -32.31 29.00
#